data_AF-A0A850M508-F1
#
_entry.id   AF-A0A850M508-F1
#
_cell.length_a   1.000
_cell.length_b   1.000
_cell.length_c   1.000
_cell.angle_alpha   90.00
_cell.angle_beta   90.00
_cell.angle_gamma   90.00
#
_symmetry.space_group_name_H-M   'P 1'
#
loop_
_entity.id
_entity.type
_entity.pdbx_description
1 polymer ?
#
loop_
_entity_poly.entity_id
_entity_poly.type
_entity_poly.pdbx_seq_one_letter_code
_entity_poly.pdbx_strand_id
1 'polypeptide(L)'
;MIRPHDGFFLFTPNSAKFLIKTIKSPKLRVIIQSDVSQFIQKGRSVFAKHVIDCDPNLIPYSEIIVVNEEDDPLAIGKALLNREEMLSFNDGVAVKVRKGI
;
A
#
# COMPACT_ATOMS: atom_id res chain seq x y z
N MET A 1 -15.82 2.99 -2.34
CA MET A 1 -16.51 4.09 -1.63
C MET A 1 -15.85 5.38 -2.06
N ILE A 2 -16.60 6.45 -2.30
CA ILE A 2 -16.02 7.77 -2.63
C ILE A 2 -15.88 8.57 -1.34
N ARG A 3 -14.72 9.16 -1.13
CA ARG A 3 -14.42 10.00 0.03
C ARG A 3 -15.03 11.39 -0.18
N PRO A 4 -15.89 11.89 0.73
CA PRO A 4 -16.65 13.12 0.47
C PRO A 4 -15.83 14.40 0.29
N HIS A 5 -14.66 14.52 0.93
CA HIS A 5 -13.94 15.80 0.97
C HIS A 5 -13.05 16.07 -0.24
N ASP A 6 -12.59 15.04 -0.94
CA ASP A 6 -11.62 15.13 -2.03
C ASP A 6 -12.03 14.30 -3.27
N GLY A 7 -13.14 13.55 -3.20
CA GLY A 7 -13.65 12.74 -4.31
C GLY A 7 -12.82 11.50 -4.61
N PHE A 8 -11.78 11.18 -3.82
CA PHE A 8 -10.94 10.02 -4.10
C PHE A 8 -11.67 8.70 -3.79
N PHE A 9 -11.37 7.69 -4.61
CA PHE A 9 -11.84 6.33 -4.37
C PHE A 9 -11.08 5.69 -3.21
N LEU A 10 -11.83 5.24 -2.21
CA LEU A 10 -11.33 4.40 -1.14
C LEU A 10 -11.49 2.93 -1.53
N PHE A 11 -10.36 2.22 -1.49
CA PHE A 11 -10.36 0.77 -1.64
C PHE A 11 -11.07 0.12 -0.47
N THR A 12 -11.77 -0.96 -0.77
CA THR A 12 -12.26 -1.98 0.16
C THR A 12 -11.42 -3.26 0.00
N PRO A 13 -11.37 -4.15 1.00
CA PRO A 13 -10.68 -5.44 0.87
C PRO A 13 -11.07 -6.23 -0.39
N ASN A 14 -12.36 -6.25 -0.74
CA ASN A 14 -12.83 -6.92 -1.95
C ASN A 14 -12.32 -6.25 -3.23
N SER A 15 -12.28 -4.90 -3.26
CA SER A 15 -11.73 -4.19 -4.42
C SER A 15 -10.22 -4.42 -4.55
N ALA A 16 -9.48 -4.53 -3.46
CA ALA A 16 -8.05 -4.83 -3.51
C ALA A 16 -7.79 -6.20 -4.13
N LYS A 17 -8.52 -7.24 -3.68
CA LYS A 17 -8.46 -8.60 -4.25
C LYS A 17 -8.83 -8.63 -5.73
N PHE A 18 -9.79 -7.81 -6.15
CA PHE A 18 -10.18 -7.68 -7.56
C PHE A 18 -9.09 -6.97 -8.38
N LEU A 19 -8.63 -5.81 -7.94
CA LEU A 19 -7.63 -4.99 -8.63
C LEU A 19 -6.30 -5.73 -8.81
N ILE A 20 -5.86 -6.51 -7.82
CA ILE A 20 -4.64 -7.31 -7.92
C ILE A 20 -4.72 -8.29 -9.09
N LYS A 21 -5.88 -8.94 -9.28
CA LYS A 21 -6.10 -9.88 -10.39
C LYS A 21 -6.17 -9.20 -11.76
N THR A 22 -6.65 -7.96 -11.81
CA THR A 22 -6.88 -7.23 -13.07
C THR A 22 -5.67 -6.42 -13.52
N ILE A 23 -4.91 -5.87 -12.57
CA ILE A 23 -3.83 -4.92 -12.83
C ILE A 23 -2.50 -5.58 -12.46
N LYS A 24 -1.55 -5.59 -13.39
CA LYS A 24 -0.22 -6.17 -13.17
C LYS A 24 0.59 -5.38 -12.13
N SER A 25 1.32 -6.11 -11.29
CA SER A 25 2.32 -5.54 -10.39
C SER A 25 3.40 -4.75 -11.17
N PRO A 26 3.93 -3.64 -10.63
CA PRO A 26 3.70 -3.06 -9.29
C PRO A 26 2.61 -1.97 -9.24
N LYS A 27 1.76 -1.85 -10.28
CA LYS A 27 0.75 -0.77 -10.29
C LYS A 27 -0.23 -0.89 -9.11
N LEU A 28 -0.53 0.26 -8.50
CA LEU A 28 -1.37 0.42 -7.31
C LEU A 28 -0.89 -0.33 -6.05
N ARG A 29 0.38 -0.73 -6.01
CA ARG A 29 0.93 -1.55 -4.92
C ARG A 29 2.09 -0.88 -4.19
N VAL A 30 2.23 -1.24 -2.92
CA VAL A 30 3.48 -1.14 -2.16
C VAL A 30 3.85 -2.56 -1.73
N ILE A 31 4.98 -3.05 -2.22
CA ILE A 31 5.52 -4.36 -1.92
C ILE A 31 6.40 -4.24 -0.69
N ILE A 32 6.11 -5.03 0.33
CA ILE A 32 6.85 -5.04 1.59
C ILE A 32 7.53 -6.37 1.83
N GLN A 33 8.52 -6.36 2.71
CA GLN A 33 9.16 -7.57 3.21
C GLN A 33 8.15 -8.51 3.86
N SER A 34 8.25 -9.80 3.55
CA SER A 34 7.27 -10.79 4.00
C SER A 34 7.25 -10.98 5.53
N ASP A 35 8.36 -10.69 6.22
CA ASP A 35 8.54 -10.81 7.68
C ASP A 35 7.60 -9.90 8.50
N VAL A 36 7.24 -8.73 7.95
CA VAL A 36 6.35 -7.77 8.62
C VAL A 36 4.87 -7.95 8.26
N SER A 37 4.54 -8.89 7.36
CA SER A 37 3.20 -9.07 6.81
C SER A 37 2.09 -9.21 7.86
N GLN A 38 2.35 -9.95 8.95
CA GLN A 38 1.38 -10.18 10.02
C GLN A 38 1.02 -8.90 10.79
N PHE A 39 1.95 -7.96 10.92
CA PHE A 39 1.70 -6.69 11.59
C PHE A 39 0.84 -5.78 10.73
N ILE A 40 1.06 -5.79 9.43
CA ILE A 40 0.31 -4.99 8.46
C ILE A 40 -1.13 -5.50 8.32
N GLN A 41 -1.34 -6.83 8.31
CA GLN A 41 -2.68 -7.44 8.38
C GLN A 41 -3.45 -7.06 9.65
N LYS A 42 -2.76 -6.79 10.76
CA LYS A 42 -3.38 -6.26 12.00
C LYS A 42 -3.73 -4.77 11.91
N GLY A 43 -3.50 -4.12 10.78
CA GLY A 43 -3.80 -2.70 10.55
C GLY A 43 -2.70 -1.74 10.99
N ARG A 44 -1.48 -2.23 11.26
CA ARG A 44 -0.33 -1.35 11.58
C ARG A 44 0.17 -0.65 10.33
N SER A 45 0.70 0.56 10.49
CA SER A 45 1.30 1.32 9.40
C SER A 45 2.55 0.65 8.83
N VAL A 46 2.83 0.90 7.56
CA VAL A 46 4.04 0.43 6.87
C VAL A 46 5.13 1.50 7.01
N PHE A 47 6.31 1.11 7.47
CA PHE A 47 7.49 1.97 7.51
C PHE A 47 8.32 1.83 6.23
N ALA A 48 8.99 2.92 5.82
CA ALA A 48 9.77 2.98 4.58
C ALA A 48 10.85 1.89 4.51
N LYS A 49 11.56 1.62 5.61
CA LYS A 49 12.57 0.57 5.71
C LYS A 49 12.12 -0.86 5.36
N HIS A 50 10.81 -1.11 5.35
CA HIS A 50 10.25 -2.42 5.01
C HIS A 50 9.71 -2.48 3.58
N VAL A 51 9.75 -1.39 2.83
CA VAL A 51 9.30 -1.34 1.43
C VAL A 51 10.42 -1.85 0.54
N ILE A 52 10.09 -2.82 -0.32
CA ILE A 52 11.00 -3.39 -1.32
C ILE A 52 10.84 -2.65 -2.65
N ASP A 53 9.60 -2.47 -3.07
CA ASP A 53 9.24 -1.76 -4.30
C ASP A 53 7.81 -1.20 -4.19
N CYS A 54 7.43 -0.29 -5.09
CA CYS A 54 6.06 0.23 -5.17
C CYS A 54 5.69 0.62 -6.60
N ASP A 55 4.48 1.16 -6.82
CA ASP A 55 4.10 1.70 -8.12
C ASP A 55 5.07 2.84 -8.55
N PRO A 56 5.66 2.81 -9.76
CA PRO A 56 6.54 3.87 -10.23
C PRO A 56 5.85 5.22 -10.40
N ASN A 57 4.53 5.24 -10.58
CA ASN A 57 3.73 6.45 -10.71
C ASN A 57 2.93 6.74 -9.44
N LEU A 58 3.37 6.21 -8.30
CA LEU A 58 2.70 6.45 -7.03
C LEU A 58 2.72 7.94 -6.70
N ILE A 59 1.53 8.49 -6.46
CA ILE A 59 1.35 9.88 -6.03
C ILE A 59 1.14 9.87 -4.52
N PRO A 60 1.87 10.68 -3.74
CA PRO A 60 1.62 10.82 -2.32
C PRO A 60 0.14 11.11 -2.05
N TYR A 61 -0.38 10.55 -0.97
CA TYR A 61 -1.78 10.62 -0.57
C TYR A 61 -2.77 9.81 -1.41
N SER A 62 -2.31 9.10 -2.45
CA SER A 62 -3.13 8.15 -3.19
C SER A 62 -3.50 6.94 -2.35
N GLU A 63 -4.59 6.31 -2.76
CA GLU A 63 -5.02 5.04 -2.19
C GLU A 63 -4.20 3.90 -2.80
N ILE A 64 -3.68 3.00 -1.96
CA ILE A 64 -2.74 1.97 -2.37
C ILE A 64 -3.05 0.63 -1.68
N ILE A 65 -2.65 -0.46 -2.32
CA ILE A 65 -2.74 -1.81 -1.78
C ILE A 65 -1.36 -2.21 -1.28
N VAL A 66 -1.27 -2.70 -0.05
CA VAL A 66 -0.03 -3.24 0.50
C VAL A 66 0.01 -4.74 0.25
N VAL A 67 1.09 -5.22 -0.36
CA VAL A 67 1.27 -6.63 -0.73
C VAL A 67 2.61 -7.16 -0.23
N ASN A 68 2.72 -8.47 -0.06
CA ASN A 68 4.02 -9.12 0.16
C ASN A 68 4.75 -9.34 -1.19
N GLU A 69 5.90 -10.02 -1.14
CA GLU A 69 6.71 -10.38 -2.30
C GLU A 69 6.01 -11.37 -3.26
N GLU A 70 5.00 -12.10 -2.78
CA GLU A 70 4.18 -13.05 -3.54
C GLU A 70 2.93 -12.39 -4.19
N ASP A 71 2.81 -11.06 -4.10
CA ASP A 71 1.65 -10.25 -4.54
C ASP A 71 0.35 -10.53 -3.77
N ASP A 72 0.43 -11.09 -2.56
CA ASP A 72 -0.73 -11.30 -1.70
C ASP A 72 -1.17 -9.98 -1.03
N PRO A 73 -2.47 -9.61 -1.11
CA PRO A 73 -2.99 -8.42 -0.45
C PRO A 73 -2.99 -8.56 1.08
N LEU A 74 -2.23 -7.69 1.75
CA LEU A 74 -2.13 -7.64 3.21
C LEU A 74 -3.02 -6.55 3.82
N ALA A 75 -3.08 -5.39 3.17
CA ALA A 75 -3.82 -4.25 3.67
C ALA A 75 -4.13 -3.23 2.57
N ILE A 76 -4.99 -2.26 2.92
CA ILE A 76 -5.30 -1.09 2.12
C ILE A 76 -5.03 0.18 2.93
N GLY A 77 -4.50 1.20 2.27
CA GLY A 77 -4.09 2.42 2.96
C GLY A 77 -3.80 3.59 2.05
N LYS A 78 -3.32 4.66 2.68
CA LYS A 78 -2.92 5.90 2.04
C LYS A 78 -1.40 5.99 2.01
N ALA A 79 -0.82 6.14 0.82
CA ALA A 79 0.61 6.40 0.71
C ALA A 79 0.92 7.80 1.26
N LEU A 80 2.03 7.94 1.99
CA LEU A 80 2.50 9.23 2.53
C LEU A 80 3.76 9.73 1.83
N LEU A 81 4.53 8.83 1.25
CA LEU A 81 5.76 9.10 0.54
C LEU A 81 5.59 8.81 -0.95
N ASN A 82 6.44 9.40 -1.79
CA ASN A 82 6.58 9.01 -3.19
C ASN A 82 7.51 7.77 -3.33
N ARG A 83 7.68 7.24 -4.54
CA ARG A 83 8.55 6.08 -4.79
C ARG A 83 9.98 6.31 -4.30
N GLU A 84 10.60 7.41 -4.72
CA GLU A 84 12.02 7.67 -4.42
C GLU A 84 12.26 7.76 -2.92
N GLU A 85 11.36 8.42 -2.20
CA GLU A 85 11.36 8.51 -0.74
C GLU A 85 11.16 7.14 -0.08
N MET A 86 10.16 6.35 -0.53
CA MET A 86 9.90 5.01 0.01
C MET A 86 11.13 4.09 -0.09
N LEU A 87 11.87 4.17 -1.20
CA LEU A 87 13.03 3.33 -1.46
C LEU A 87 14.34 3.87 -0.86
N SER A 88 14.39 5.16 -0.53
CA SER A 88 15.60 5.79 0.02
C SER A 88 15.58 5.93 1.54
N PHE A 89 14.39 5.96 2.16
CA PHE A 89 14.27 6.26 3.58
C PHE A 89 14.42 5.01 4.46
N ASN A 90 15.29 5.10 5.47
CA ASN A 90 15.44 4.08 6.51
C ASN A 90 14.49 4.29 7.72
N ASP A 91 13.73 5.37 7.74
CA ASP A 91 12.77 5.68 8.80
C ASP A 91 11.55 6.43 8.23
N GLY A 92 10.48 6.54 9.02
CA GLY A 92 9.24 7.19 8.63
C GLY A 92 8.19 6.23 8.07
N VAL A 93 6.94 6.70 8.09
CA VAL A 93 5.78 5.93 7.66
C VAL A 93 5.59 6.11 6.15
N ALA A 94 5.74 5.03 5.39
CA ALA A 94 5.48 5.00 3.96
C ALA A 94 3.99 4.91 3.64
N VAL A 95 3.24 4.06 4.36
CA VAL A 95 1.80 3.88 4.16
C VAL A 95 1.07 3.92 5.48
N LYS A 96 0.07 4.80 5.57
CA LYS A 96 -0.90 4.80 6.66
C LYS A 96 -2.00 3.80 6.34
N VAL A 97 -1.95 2.65 7.00
CA VAL A 97 -2.95 1.58 6.82
C VAL A 97 -4.29 2.02 7.40
N ARG A 98 -5.36 1.83 6.61
CA ARG A 98 -6.74 2.04 7.07
C ARG A 98 -7.36 0.74 7.55
N LYS A 99 -7.10 -0.36 6.84
CA LYS A 99 -7.69 -1.66 7.15
C LYS A 99 -6.78 -2.78 6.63
N GLY A 100 -6.49 -3.75 7.49
CA GLY A 100 -5.87 -5.02 7.10
C GLY A 100 -6.89 -5.97 6.47
N ILE A 101 -6.39 -6.94 5.71
CA ILE A 101 -7.19 -7.92 4.94
C ILE A 101 -7.14 -9.28 5.63
#